data_AF-A0A9D5SEB6-F1
#
_entry.id   AF-A0A9D5SEB6-F1
#
_cell.length_a   1.000
_cell.length_b   1.000
_cell.length_c   1.000
_cell.angle_alpha   90.00
_cell.angle_beta   90.00
_cell.angle_gamma   90.00
#
_symmetry.space_group_name_H-M   'P 1'
#
loop_
_entity.id
_entity.type
_entity.pdbx_description
1 polymer ?
#
loop_
_entity_poly.entity_id
_entity_poly.type
_entity_poly.pdbx_seq_one_letter_code
_entity_poly.pdbx_strand_id
1 'polypeptide(L)'
;MKKSFSFILAATALLFASCGGNKSNNEASANATDAANVISVDSLLASADKLIDQSVTIEGVCTHTCRHGATKIFVMGSNNDNLIRCEAAALGRFSKECVHSVVRVTGIVRETRMDEAYLQRWKSNYEQALAEQQAQAEEGLQSGAEANETVATSAGCETESRARGEKGNTVDDKIAAYREQIAARKAAEGKEYLSFYHIETTSYEIRP
;
A
#
# COMPACT_ATOMS: atom_id res chain seq x y z
N MET A 1 -61.42 10.41 31.47
CA MET A 1 -61.12 11.78 31.97
C MET A 1 -60.81 12.65 30.75
N LYS A 2 -61.78 13.45 30.27
CA LYS A 2 -61.76 14.94 30.22
C LYS A 2 -60.49 15.50 29.55
N LYS A 3 -60.50 15.65 28.22
CA LYS A 3 -60.77 16.89 27.45
C LYS A 3 -59.70 17.99 27.63
N SER A 4 -58.93 18.30 26.59
CA SER A 4 -58.79 19.69 26.07
C SER A 4 -58.16 19.69 24.66
N PHE A 5 -58.99 20.02 23.66
CA PHE A 5 -58.58 20.54 22.35
C PHE A 5 -58.42 22.05 22.52
N SER A 6 -57.34 22.65 21.98
CA SER A 6 -57.33 24.09 21.70
C SER A 6 -56.46 24.39 20.49
N PHE A 7 -57.14 24.74 19.41
CA PHE A 7 -56.65 25.41 18.21
C PHE A 7 -56.12 26.81 18.57
N ILE A 8 -54.95 27.21 18.09
CA ILE A 8 -54.63 28.62 17.85
C ILE A 8 -53.98 28.74 16.46
N LEU A 9 -54.77 29.33 15.57
CA LEU A 9 -54.43 29.80 14.24
C LEU A 9 -53.88 31.23 14.39
N ALA A 10 -52.63 31.46 14.00
CA ALA A 10 -52.10 32.81 13.81
C ALA A 10 -51.44 32.89 12.43
N ALA A 11 -52.22 33.35 11.47
CA ALA A 11 -51.75 33.77 10.16
C ALA A 11 -51.20 35.19 10.28
N THR A 12 -49.95 35.40 9.90
CA THR A 12 -49.45 36.74 9.56
C THR A 12 -48.67 36.65 8.27
N ALA A 13 -49.11 37.44 7.30
CA ALA A 13 -48.74 37.38 5.91
C ALA A 13 -47.39 38.05 5.62
N LEU A 14 -46.77 37.55 4.54
CA LEU A 14 -45.60 38.04 3.83
C LEU A 14 -45.69 39.51 3.42
N LEU A 15 -44.55 40.21 3.35
CA LEU A 15 -44.19 41.03 2.18
C LEU A 15 -42.67 41.00 1.90
N PHE A 16 -42.39 40.72 0.62
CA PHE A 16 -41.19 40.74 -0.21
C PHE A 16 -40.48 42.12 -0.22
N ALA A 17 -39.26 42.40 -0.73
CA ALA A 17 -38.26 41.72 -1.57
C ALA A 17 -36.93 42.48 -1.37
N SER A 18 -35.79 41.81 -1.51
CA SER A 18 -34.59 42.45 -2.09
C SER A 18 -34.01 41.51 -3.15
N CYS A 19 -33.62 42.11 -4.26
CA CYS A 19 -33.44 41.52 -5.57
C CYS A 19 -31.97 41.58 -5.99
N GLY A 20 -31.54 40.61 -6.79
CA GLY A 20 -30.25 40.52 -7.51
C GLY A 20 -29.34 39.47 -6.88
N GLY A 21 -29.30 38.20 -7.31
CA GLY A 21 -29.09 37.66 -8.67
C GLY A 21 -27.67 37.04 -8.68
N ASN A 22 -27.35 35.84 -9.17
CA ASN A 22 -28.02 34.84 -9.99
C ASN A 22 -27.06 33.62 -10.13
N LYS A 23 -27.59 32.38 -9.98
CA LYS A 23 -27.02 31.06 -10.41
C LYS A 23 -25.72 30.58 -9.72
N SER A 24 -25.47 29.32 -9.41
CA SER A 24 -26.19 28.03 -9.54
C SER A 24 -25.40 27.00 -8.73
N ASN A 25 -26.10 26.02 -8.14
CA ASN A 25 -25.66 24.71 -7.66
C ASN A 25 -24.14 24.44 -7.58
N ASN A 26 -23.66 24.21 -6.36
CA ASN A 26 -22.87 23.00 -6.14
C ASN A 26 -23.24 22.39 -4.77
N GLU A 27 -23.77 21.18 -4.83
CA GLU A 27 -23.87 20.29 -3.68
C GLU A 27 -22.48 19.76 -3.30
N ALA A 28 -22.43 19.12 -2.13
CA ALA A 28 -21.37 18.23 -1.67
C ALA A 28 -20.06 18.89 -1.17
N SER A 29 -20.11 19.27 0.10
CA SER A 29 -19.26 18.75 1.18
C SER A 29 -18.09 17.82 0.80
N ALA A 30 -16.95 18.06 1.48
CA ALA A 30 -15.72 17.27 1.60
C ALA A 30 -14.72 17.43 0.43
N ASN A 31 -13.45 17.80 0.59
CA ASN A 31 -12.56 17.88 1.76
C ASN A 31 -11.53 18.99 1.51
N ALA A 32 -11.55 20.03 2.33
CA ALA A 32 -10.32 20.68 2.74
C ALA A 32 -9.75 19.80 3.86
N THR A 33 -8.95 18.79 3.50
CA THR A 33 -8.19 18.01 4.48
C THR A 33 -6.80 18.60 4.58
N ASP A 34 -6.58 19.23 5.73
CA ASP A 34 -5.32 19.42 6.45
C ASP A 34 -4.03 19.56 5.66
N ALA A 35 -3.26 20.58 6.03
CA ALA A 35 -1.81 20.48 6.00
C ALA A 35 -1.37 19.33 6.93
N ALA A 36 -1.61 18.09 6.51
CA ALA A 36 -1.11 16.89 7.15
C ALA A 36 0.41 17.01 7.16
N ASN A 37 1.00 16.82 8.34
CA ASN A 37 2.43 16.94 8.55
C ASN A 37 3.15 15.95 7.64
N VAL A 38 3.69 16.44 6.51
CA VAL A 38 4.39 15.61 5.52
C VAL A 38 5.65 15.08 6.19
N ILE A 39 5.77 13.76 6.33
CA ILE A 39 6.96 13.13 6.90
C ILE A 39 7.86 12.59 5.79
N SER A 40 9.17 12.55 6.03
CA SER A 40 10.09 11.90 5.09
C SER A 40 9.93 10.39 5.14
N VAL A 41 10.27 9.72 4.03
CA VAL A 41 10.32 8.25 3.96
C VAL A 41 11.24 7.68 5.05
N ASP A 42 12.38 8.32 5.29
CA ASP A 42 13.34 7.87 6.33
C ASP A 42 12.71 7.90 7.73
N SER A 43 11.96 8.96 8.05
CA SER A 43 11.27 9.10 9.35
C SER A 43 10.17 8.06 9.49
N LEU A 44 9.42 7.80 8.41
CA LEU A 44 8.43 6.73 8.39
C LEU A 44 9.08 5.38 8.66
N LEU A 45 10.15 5.02 7.96
CA LEU A 45 10.84 3.73 8.12
C LEU A 45 11.44 3.56 9.53
N ALA A 46 11.96 4.64 10.12
CA ALA A 46 12.53 4.61 11.46
C ALA A 46 11.50 4.42 12.59
N SER A 47 10.21 4.70 12.33
CA SER A 47 9.12 4.61 13.33
C SER A 47 7.89 3.87 12.78
N ALA A 48 8.08 2.98 11.82
CA ALA A 48 6.99 2.36 11.07
C ALA A 48 6.09 1.48 11.96
N ASP A 49 6.65 0.85 12.99
CA ASP A 49 5.94 0.05 13.99
C ASP A 49 4.89 0.85 14.77
N LYS A 50 5.16 2.14 15.00
CA LYS A 50 4.25 3.07 15.69
C LYS A 50 3.20 3.67 14.78
N LEU A 51 3.38 3.58 13.46
CA LEU A 51 2.52 4.19 12.46
C LEU A 51 1.54 3.21 11.83
N ILE A 52 1.60 1.92 12.18
CA ILE A 52 0.69 0.88 11.68
C ILE A 52 -0.76 1.32 11.87
N ASP A 53 -1.56 1.16 10.82
CA ASP A 53 -2.97 1.53 10.71
C ASP A 53 -3.26 3.04 10.81
N GLN A 54 -2.23 3.89 10.83
CA GLN A 54 -2.38 5.35 10.80
C GLN A 54 -2.29 5.89 9.37
N SER A 55 -3.04 6.97 9.14
CA SER A 55 -2.94 7.75 7.92
C SER A 55 -1.71 8.67 7.99
N VAL A 56 -0.86 8.60 6.98
CA VAL A 56 0.36 9.40 6.85
C VAL A 56 0.41 10.04 5.47
N THR A 57 1.08 11.19 5.38
CA THR A 57 1.48 11.79 4.11
C THR A 57 2.99 11.81 4.02
N ILE A 58 3.53 11.19 2.96
CA ILE A 58 4.96 11.20 2.66
C ILE A 58 5.26 11.96 1.38
N GLU A 59 6.49 12.41 1.25
CA GLU A 59 7.01 12.97 0.00
C GLU A 59 8.39 12.37 -0.30
N GLY A 60 8.62 12.01 -1.56
CA GLY A 60 9.89 11.45 -2.01
C GLY A 60 9.89 11.17 -3.50
N VAL A 61 11.04 10.74 -4.03
CA VAL A 61 11.19 10.44 -5.46
C VAL A 61 10.66 9.05 -5.75
N CYS A 62 9.71 8.92 -6.67
CA CYS A 62 9.27 7.61 -7.14
C CYS A 62 10.29 7.04 -8.13
N THR A 63 10.91 5.92 -7.75
CA THR A 63 12.00 5.29 -8.52
C THR A 63 11.48 4.48 -9.68
N HIS A 64 10.35 3.78 -9.51
CA HIS A 64 9.71 2.99 -10.54
C HIS A 64 8.28 2.62 -10.17
N THR A 65 7.50 2.26 -11.19
CA THR A 65 6.18 1.62 -11.08
C THR A 65 6.33 0.12 -11.34
N CYS A 66 5.57 -0.74 -10.65
CA CYS A 66 5.60 -2.18 -10.94
C CYS A 66 5.16 -2.49 -12.38
N ARG A 67 5.81 -3.49 -13.01
CA ARG A 67 5.56 -3.90 -14.40
C ARG A 67 4.14 -4.46 -14.61
N HIS A 68 3.53 -5.00 -13.54
CA HIS A 68 2.19 -5.59 -13.53
C HIS A 68 1.08 -4.56 -13.31
N GLY A 69 1.03 -3.53 -14.16
CA GLY A 69 -0.10 -2.61 -14.24
C GLY A 69 -0.03 -1.35 -13.37
N ALA A 70 1.17 -0.94 -12.93
CA ALA A 70 1.39 0.29 -12.16
C ALA A 70 0.51 0.38 -10.89
N THR A 71 0.21 -0.76 -10.27
CA THR A 71 -0.55 -0.84 -9.01
C THR A 71 0.32 -0.56 -7.78
N LYS A 72 1.64 -0.49 -7.96
CA LYS A 72 2.63 -0.20 -6.93
C LYS A 72 3.65 0.81 -7.45
N ILE A 73 4.06 1.74 -6.59
CA ILE A 73 5.23 2.60 -6.78
C ILE A 73 6.19 2.44 -5.60
N PHE A 74 7.45 2.74 -5.82
CA PHE A 74 8.47 2.70 -4.78
C PHE A 74 9.05 4.09 -4.60
N VAL A 75 8.80 4.67 -3.43
CA VAL A 75 9.20 6.02 -3.07
C VAL A 75 10.49 5.94 -2.26
N MET A 76 11.51 6.65 -2.71
CA MET A 76 12.83 6.68 -2.11
C MET A 76 12.92 7.78 -1.05
N GLY A 77 13.61 7.45 0.05
CA GLY A 77 14.04 8.39 1.08
C GLY A 77 15.31 9.13 0.70
N SER A 78 16.15 9.42 1.69
CA SER A 78 17.40 10.18 1.46
C SER A 78 18.47 9.41 0.69
N ASN A 79 18.38 8.08 0.61
CA ASN A 79 19.30 7.22 -0.12
C ASN A 79 18.56 6.08 -0.84
N ASN A 80 19.29 5.37 -1.70
CA ASN A 80 18.76 4.30 -2.55
C ASN A 80 18.38 3.01 -1.79
N ASP A 81 18.73 2.90 -0.51
CA ASP A 81 18.45 1.74 0.32
C ASP A 81 17.14 1.91 1.11
N ASN A 82 16.73 3.15 1.34
CA ASN A 82 15.48 3.50 2.02
C ASN A 82 14.35 3.64 1.00
N LEU A 83 13.67 2.53 0.71
CA LEU A 83 12.52 2.49 -0.18
C LEU A 83 11.25 2.10 0.57
N ILE A 84 10.17 2.85 0.36
CA ILE A 84 8.83 2.47 0.82
C ILE A 84 7.94 2.12 -0.38
N ARG A 85 7.29 0.97 -0.32
CA ARG A 85 6.30 0.53 -1.30
C ARG A 85 4.97 1.22 -1.02
N CYS A 86 4.39 1.85 -2.04
CA CYS A 86 3.05 2.40 -1.99
C CYS A 86 2.16 1.64 -2.97
N GLU A 87 1.02 1.13 -2.50
CA GLU A 87 0.07 0.36 -3.27
C GLU A 87 -1.17 1.20 -3.57
N ALA A 88 -1.62 1.18 -4.83
CA ALA A 88 -2.75 2.00 -5.27
C ALA A 88 -4.06 1.62 -4.56
N ALA A 89 -4.21 0.38 -4.09
CA ALA A 89 -5.41 -0.14 -3.44
C ALA A 89 -6.69 0.27 -4.22
N ALA A 90 -7.60 1.02 -3.61
CA ALA A 90 -8.84 1.50 -4.24
C ALA A 90 -8.63 2.50 -5.40
N LEU A 91 -7.46 3.14 -5.50
CA LEU A 91 -7.10 4.00 -6.64
C LEU A 91 -6.86 3.19 -7.92
N GLY A 92 -6.63 1.88 -7.81
CA GLY A 92 -6.43 0.97 -8.93
C GLY A 92 -5.03 1.06 -9.55
N ARG A 93 -4.58 2.23 -10.01
CA ARG A 93 -3.26 2.41 -10.65
C ARG A 93 -2.68 3.80 -10.45
N PHE A 94 -1.36 3.89 -10.43
CA PHE A 94 -0.60 5.14 -10.49
C PHE A 94 -0.39 5.61 -11.94
N SER A 95 -0.23 6.92 -12.13
CA SER A 95 0.24 7.49 -13.40
C SER A 95 1.68 7.07 -13.69
N LYS A 96 2.00 6.87 -14.97
CA LYS A 96 3.39 6.63 -15.40
C LYS A 96 4.31 7.81 -15.13
N GLU A 97 3.74 9.02 -15.05
CA GLU A 97 4.45 10.26 -14.73
C GLU A 97 4.99 10.29 -13.31
N CYS A 98 4.59 9.35 -12.44
CA CYS A 98 5.19 9.20 -11.12
C CYS A 98 6.69 8.83 -11.22
N VAL A 99 7.09 8.07 -12.24
CA VAL A 99 8.48 7.58 -12.35
C VAL A 99 9.44 8.74 -12.55
N HIS A 100 10.48 8.80 -11.72
CA HIS A 100 11.47 9.88 -11.63
C HIS A 100 10.94 11.25 -11.18
N SER A 101 9.67 11.33 -10.78
CA SER A 101 9.08 12.54 -10.22
C SER A 101 9.05 12.49 -8.70
N VAL A 102 9.01 13.67 -8.08
CA VAL A 102 8.68 13.78 -6.66
C VAL A 102 7.19 13.56 -6.51
N VAL A 103 6.81 12.58 -5.70
CA VAL A 103 5.41 12.26 -5.41
C VAL A 103 5.11 12.54 -3.95
N ARG A 104 3.95 13.13 -3.71
CA ARG A 104 3.35 13.22 -2.38
C ARG A 104 2.28 12.16 -2.28
N VAL A 105 2.42 11.21 -1.35
CA VAL A 105 1.54 10.06 -1.19
C VAL A 105 0.88 10.12 0.17
N THR A 106 -0.45 10.09 0.21
CA THR A 106 -1.22 9.95 1.44
C THR A 106 -1.85 8.56 1.46
N GLY A 107 -1.77 7.88 2.61
CA GLY A 107 -2.36 6.56 2.76
C GLY A 107 -2.17 5.96 4.15
N ILE A 108 -2.64 4.73 4.31
CA ILE A 108 -2.57 3.99 5.57
C ILE A 108 -1.31 3.12 5.60
N VAL A 109 -0.51 3.21 6.66
CA VAL A 109 0.65 2.33 6.83
C VAL A 109 0.17 0.93 7.24
N ARG A 110 0.64 -0.08 6.53
CA ARG A 110 0.33 -1.49 6.80
C ARG A 110 1.60 -2.29 7.05
N GLU A 111 1.47 -3.29 7.91
CA GLU A 111 2.52 -4.25 8.22
C GLU A 111 2.20 -5.59 7.53
N THR A 112 3.19 -6.15 6.84
CA THR A 112 3.19 -7.55 6.42
C THR A 112 4.20 -8.29 7.28
N ARG A 113 3.71 -9.30 8.01
CA ARG A 113 4.55 -10.15 8.85
C ARG A 113 4.98 -11.39 8.10
N MET A 114 6.24 -11.74 8.30
CA MET A 114 6.82 -12.97 7.78
C MET A 114 7.38 -13.78 8.93
N ASP A 115 6.66 -14.85 9.28
CA ASP A 115 6.97 -15.79 10.33
C ASP A 115 7.29 -17.19 9.75
N GLU A 116 7.57 -18.15 10.62
CA GLU A 116 7.87 -19.53 10.19
C GLU A 116 6.72 -20.16 9.39
N ALA A 117 5.46 -19.88 9.74
CA ALA A 117 4.30 -20.40 9.02
C ALA A 117 4.21 -19.83 7.60
N TYR A 118 4.51 -18.55 7.43
CA TYR A 118 4.62 -17.92 6.12
C TYR A 118 5.73 -18.59 5.29
N LEU A 119 6.92 -18.78 5.85
CA LEU A 119 8.05 -19.37 5.14
C LEU A 119 7.76 -20.82 4.71
N GLN A 120 7.08 -21.60 5.54
CA GLN A 120 6.64 -22.97 5.19
C GLN A 120 5.64 -22.98 4.04
N ARG A 121 4.64 -22.09 4.08
CA ARG A 121 3.68 -21.96 2.99
C ARG A 121 4.35 -21.51 1.69
N TRP A 122 5.31 -20.58 1.77
CA TRP A 122 6.07 -20.16 0.60
C TRP A 122 6.84 -21.34 -0.01
N LYS A 123 7.55 -22.13 0.80
CA LYS A 123 8.24 -23.34 0.33
C LYS A 123 7.27 -24.31 -0.35
N SER A 124 6.15 -24.61 0.28
CA SER A 124 5.16 -25.55 -0.26
C SER A 124 4.58 -25.08 -1.60
N ASN A 125 4.24 -23.79 -1.72
CA ASN A 125 3.74 -23.23 -2.98
C ASN A 125 4.80 -23.32 -4.09
N TYR A 126 6.07 -23.11 -3.75
CA TYR A 126 7.18 -23.20 -4.71
C TYR A 126 7.38 -24.65 -5.20
N GLU A 127 7.38 -25.63 -4.28
CA GLU A 127 7.50 -27.05 -4.61
C GLU A 127 6.33 -27.54 -5.47
N GLN A 128 5.10 -27.10 -5.17
CA GLN A 128 3.92 -27.42 -5.97
C GLN A 128 4.05 -26.88 -7.40
N ALA A 129 4.45 -25.62 -7.55
CA ALA A 129 4.58 -25.01 -8.86
C ALA A 129 5.74 -25.59 -9.68
N LEU A 130 6.83 -26.04 -9.04
CA LEU A 130 7.88 -26.83 -9.69
C LEU A 130 7.34 -28.18 -10.20
N ALA A 131 6.56 -28.90 -9.38
CA ALA A 131 5.97 -30.17 -9.77
C ALA A 131 4.97 -30.01 -10.94
N GLU A 132 4.15 -28.96 -10.93
CA GLU A 132 3.25 -28.62 -12.03
C GLU A 132 4.01 -28.32 -13.33
N GLN A 133 5.10 -27.55 -13.25
CA GLN A 133 5.94 -27.26 -14.41
C GLN A 133 6.57 -28.53 -14.99
N GLN A 134 7.06 -29.43 -14.13
CA GLN A 134 7.62 -30.71 -14.56
C GLN A 134 6.57 -31.59 -15.25
N ALA A 135 5.36 -31.68 -14.69
CA ALA A 135 4.26 -32.41 -15.31
C ALA A 135 3.87 -31.83 -16.68
N GLN A 136 3.81 -30.50 -16.82
CA GLN A 136 3.52 -29.84 -18.10
C GLN A 136 4.61 -30.05 -19.15
N ALA A 137 5.88 -30.12 -18.72
CA ALA A 137 7.00 -30.41 -19.61
C ALA A 137 6.97 -31.86 -20.13
N GLU A 138 6.55 -32.81 -19.29
CA GLU A 138 6.36 -34.22 -19.68
C GLU A 138 5.18 -34.41 -20.65
N GLU A 139 4.15 -33.56 -20.57
CA GLU A 139 3.01 -33.54 -21.50
C GLU A 139 3.30 -32.81 -22.83
N GLY A 140 4.54 -32.34 -23.05
CA GLY A 140 4.95 -31.70 -24.31
C GLY A 140 4.37 -30.30 -24.53
N LEU A 141 3.78 -29.67 -23.51
CA LEU A 141 3.42 -28.26 -23.57
C LEU A 141 4.70 -27.41 -23.39
N GLN A 142 5.04 -26.64 -24.41
CA GLN A 142 6.19 -25.73 -24.43
C GLN A 142 6.09 -24.71 -23.27
N SER A 143 6.78 -24.96 -22.16
CA SER A 143 7.02 -23.92 -21.17
C SER A 143 8.16 -23.03 -21.68
N GLY A 144 7.80 -21.90 -22.28
CA GLY A 144 8.77 -20.85 -22.59
C GLY A 144 9.53 -20.45 -21.34
N ALA A 145 10.83 -20.18 -21.49
CA ALA A 145 11.80 -19.86 -20.44
C ALA A 145 11.48 -18.60 -19.59
N GLU A 146 10.27 -18.04 -19.67
CA GLU A 146 9.78 -16.92 -18.85
C GLU A 146 9.07 -17.38 -17.56
N ALA A 147 9.02 -18.68 -17.28
CA ALA A 147 8.38 -19.22 -16.07
C ALA A 147 9.17 -19.00 -14.76
N ASN A 148 10.35 -18.37 -14.80
CA ASN A 148 11.16 -18.14 -13.60
C ASN A 148 10.67 -16.95 -12.74
N GLU A 149 9.85 -16.06 -13.29
CA GLU A 149 9.31 -14.90 -12.53
C GLU A 149 7.92 -15.20 -11.92
N THR A 150 7.16 -16.11 -12.52
CA THR A 150 5.77 -16.38 -12.14
C THR A 150 5.60 -17.53 -11.14
N VAL A 151 6.62 -18.40 -11.01
CA VAL A 151 6.62 -19.58 -10.14
C VAL A 151 7.35 -19.29 -8.82
N ALA A 152 6.85 -18.29 -8.08
CA ALA A 152 7.03 -18.18 -6.64
C ALA A 152 6.13 -17.05 -6.13
N THR A 153 4.93 -17.40 -5.69
CA THR A 153 4.02 -16.50 -4.97
C THR A 153 4.65 -16.06 -3.64
N SER A 154 5.57 -15.09 -3.71
CA SER A 154 5.97 -14.12 -2.69
C SER A 154 7.22 -13.31 -3.07
N ALA A 155 7.95 -13.70 -4.11
CA ALA A 155 9.05 -12.90 -4.64
C ALA A 155 8.43 -11.79 -5.50
N GLY A 156 8.35 -10.57 -4.95
CA GLY A 156 8.02 -9.40 -5.75
C GLY A 156 9.08 -9.14 -6.82
N CYS A 157 8.98 -8.01 -7.54
CA CYS A 157 10.04 -7.62 -8.48
C CYS A 157 11.40 -7.49 -7.76
N GLU A 158 12.51 -7.47 -8.51
CA GLU A 158 13.87 -7.31 -7.94
C GLU A 158 13.96 -6.15 -6.93
N THR A 159 13.28 -5.04 -7.20
CA THR A 159 13.25 -3.90 -6.27
C THR A 159 12.53 -4.21 -4.97
N GLU A 160 11.49 -5.04 -5.00
CA GLU A 160 10.81 -5.52 -3.78
C GLU A 160 11.73 -6.44 -2.97
N SER A 161 12.45 -7.36 -3.62
CA SER A 161 13.47 -8.18 -2.95
C SER A 161 14.57 -7.31 -2.31
N ARG A 162 15.01 -6.25 -3.01
CA ARG A 162 15.97 -5.28 -2.46
C ARG A 162 15.41 -4.49 -1.28
N ALA A 163 14.18 -4.00 -1.38
CA ALA A 163 13.51 -3.26 -0.29
C ALA A 163 13.33 -4.13 0.97
N ARG A 164 13.23 -5.46 0.80
CA ARG A 164 13.15 -6.42 1.91
C ARG A 164 14.52 -6.92 2.40
N GLY A 165 15.62 -6.55 1.75
CA GLY A 165 16.95 -7.06 2.08
C GLY A 165 17.09 -8.57 1.87
N GLU A 166 16.39 -9.13 0.89
CA GLU A 166 16.43 -10.56 0.56
C GLU A 166 17.84 -11.01 0.17
N LYS A 167 18.27 -12.17 0.67
CA LYS A 167 19.60 -12.77 0.39
C LYS A 167 19.44 -14.21 -0.07
N GLY A 168 20.31 -14.67 -0.96
CA GLY A 168 20.32 -16.04 -1.47
C GLY A 168 19.82 -16.13 -2.91
N ASN A 169 20.28 -17.18 -3.61
CA ASN A 169 20.02 -17.36 -5.04
C ASN A 169 18.87 -18.34 -5.30
N THR A 170 18.67 -19.31 -4.40
CA THR A 170 17.57 -20.28 -4.47
C THR A 170 16.47 -19.93 -3.46
N VAL A 171 15.27 -20.49 -3.63
CA VAL A 171 14.18 -20.32 -2.66
C VAL A 171 14.57 -20.87 -1.28
N ASP A 172 15.29 -21.99 -1.23
CA ASP A 172 15.77 -22.57 0.02
C ASP A 172 16.79 -21.66 0.73
N ASP A 173 17.74 -21.08 -0.02
CA ASP A 173 18.71 -20.13 0.55
C ASP A 173 18.00 -18.90 1.11
N LYS A 174 17.01 -18.38 0.39
CA LYS A 174 16.22 -17.21 0.81
C LYS A 174 15.43 -17.50 2.08
N ILE A 175 14.76 -18.65 2.15
CA ILE A 175 14.03 -19.08 3.34
C ILE A 175 14.96 -19.27 4.52
N ALA A 176 16.14 -19.87 4.33
CA ALA A 176 17.14 -20.02 5.38
C ALA A 176 17.62 -18.65 5.89
N ALA A 177 17.95 -17.72 5.00
CA ALA A 177 18.37 -16.37 5.37
C ALA A 177 17.28 -15.62 6.15
N TYR A 178 16.01 -15.77 5.79
CA TYR A 178 14.92 -15.17 6.57
C TYR A 178 14.72 -15.83 7.93
N ARG A 179 14.88 -17.16 8.05
CA ARG A 179 14.86 -17.85 9.36
C ARG A 179 15.96 -17.36 10.28
N GLU A 180 17.16 -17.12 9.76
CA GLU A 180 18.26 -16.53 10.53
C GLU A 180 17.91 -15.12 11.03
N GLN A 181 17.35 -14.29 10.16
CA GLN A 181 16.90 -12.94 10.55
C GLN A 181 15.78 -12.97 11.59
N ILE A 182 14.81 -13.89 11.47
CA ILE A 182 13.75 -14.09 12.45
C ILE A 182 14.35 -14.53 13.80
N ALA A 183 15.30 -15.47 13.80
CA ALA A 183 15.96 -15.93 15.02
C ALA A 183 16.76 -14.80 15.70
N ALA A 184 17.47 -13.98 14.91
CA ALA A 184 18.18 -12.80 15.42
C ALA A 184 17.21 -11.77 16.04
N ARG A 185 16.08 -11.49 15.37
CA ARG A 185 15.06 -10.56 15.89
C ARG A 185 14.34 -11.12 17.12
N LYS A 186 14.09 -12.43 17.18
CA LYS A 186 13.58 -13.09 18.38
C LYS A 186 14.54 -12.90 19.56
N ALA A 187 15.85 -13.06 19.34
CA ALA A 187 16.86 -12.86 20.38
C ALA A 187 16.97 -11.40 20.84
N ALA A 188 16.86 -10.44 19.92
CA ALA A 188 17.01 -9.02 20.21
C ALA A 188 15.73 -8.34 20.75
N GLU A 189 14.56 -8.70 20.22
CA GLU A 189 13.28 -8.01 20.45
C GLU A 189 12.17 -8.92 20.97
N GLY A 190 12.39 -10.25 21.04
CA GLY A 190 11.34 -11.21 21.40
C GLY A 190 10.29 -11.46 20.31
N LYS A 191 10.47 -10.91 19.10
CA LYS A 191 9.53 -11.06 17.97
C LYS A 191 9.95 -12.20 17.06
N GLU A 192 9.07 -13.19 16.89
CA GLU A 192 9.32 -14.38 16.06
C GLU A 192 8.93 -14.20 14.58
N TYR A 193 9.02 -12.96 14.08
CA TYR A 193 8.65 -12.61 12.72
C TYR A 193 9.45 -11.39 12.24
N LEU A 194 9.56 -11.20 10.93
CA LEU A 194 10.02 -9.95 10.31
C LEU A 194 8.83 -9.07 9.93
N SER A 195 9.02 -7.76 10.01
CA SER A 195 8.00 -6.76 9.68
C SER A 195 8.41 -6.02 8.41
N PHE A 196 7.57 -6.05 7.38
CA PHE A 196 7.72 -5.22 6.20
C PHE A 196 6.57 -4.23 6.10
N TYR A 197 6.89 -2.98 5.81
CA TYR A 197 5.91 -1.90 5.81
C TYR A 197 5.61 -1.44 4.39
N HIS A 198 4.36 -1.06 4.15
CA HIS A 198 3.93 -0.42 2.91
C HIS A 198 2.81 0.57 3.20
N ILE A 199 2.51 1.43 2.23
CA ILE A 199 1.40 2.37 2.31
C ILE A 199 0.29 1.89 1.37
N GLU A 200 -0.90 1.68 1.90
CA GLU A 200 -2.14 1.61 1.10
C GLU A 200 -2.57 3.03 0.76
N THR A 201 -2.30 3.45 -0.47
CA THR A 201 -2.49 4.82 -0.91
C THR A 201 -3.97 5.16 -1.05
N THR A 202 -4.37 6.25 -0.40
CA THR A 202 -5.71 6.85 -0.52
C THR A 202 -5.72 8.01 -1.51
N SER A 203 -4.62 8.76 -1.63
CA SER A 203 -4.45 9.81 -2.64
C SER A 203 -2.97 10.07 -2.91
N TYR A 204 -2.65 10.67 -4.06
CA TYR A 204 -1.30 11.13 -4.36
C TYR A 204 -1.30 12.34 -5.29
N GLU A 205 -0.20 13.09 -5.28
CA GLU A 205 0.08 14.21 -6.17
C GLU A 205 1.49 14.08 -6.75
N ILE A 206 1.65 14.43 -8.02
CA ILE A 206 2.99 14.62 -8.62
C ILE A 206 3.37 16.08 -8.39
N ARG A 207 4.52 16.30 -7.75
CA ARG A 207 5.03 17.64 -7.46
C ARG A 207 5.73 18.20 -8.72
N PRO A 208 5.60 19.52 -8.96
CA PRO A 208 6.23 20.18 -10.10
C PRO A 208 7.76 20.25 -10.00
#